data_AF-A0AAW2YSJ0-F1
#
_entry.id   AF-A0AAW2YSJ0-F1
#
_cell.length_a   1.000
_cell.length_b   1.000
_cell.length_c   1.000
_cell.angle_alpha   90.00
_cell.angle_beta   90.00
_cell.angle_gamma   90.00
#
_symmetry.space_group_name_H-M   'P 1'
#
loop_
_entity.id
_entity.type
_entity.pdbx_description
1 polymer ?
#
loop_
_entity_poly.entity_id
_entity_poly.type
_entity_poly.pdbx_seq_one_letter_code
_entity_poly.pdbx_strand_id
1 'polypeptide(L)'
;MKRANSAKAEIRKLNKEIETVPKVAASEVLKDADHVGHMTKQGGHFKSWKKRLCILHRGNLYYYKDKTDREPKGMISVIGLLCEEAENIRENALKIITPHRTYYTACESAREAKIWLEKINASAEYNASKMIRVVDHSTDGDAKYKTLQEALADANSGCVIQMRVGEYVHEGTIEIKKGVEVRGVYSDSSLVKIRSSTANLPIMHLSSKAESKLANLTLEYTSGSTTTDLEGSCLLIDGKSDLTNVEVCNSINSGIIIGSEATVTASTCFINGNKNHGIVLRQNANLSISRTRFYKNTGNGLLCSEGATVDINNCIFSESSLNGVRIETSSKEVKITKNKFSKNKKENISVDSKSSAMLSSNDML
;
A
#
# COMPACT_ATOMS: atom_id res chain seq x y z
N MET A 1 20.88 -1.56 -15.93
CA MET A 1 20.28 -0.80 -17.05
C MET A 1 19.06 -1.48 -17.70
N LYS A 2 19.14 -2.75 -18.16
CA LYS A 2 17.98 -3.46 -18.78
C LYS A 2 16.75 -3.62 -17.88
N ARG A 3 16.90 -3.99 -16.59
CA ARG A 3 15.78 -4.14 -15.63
C ARG A 3 15.05 -2.83 -15.33
N ALA A 4 15.77 -1.72 -15.16
CA ALA A 4 15.17 -0.40 -14.89
C ALA A 4 14.35 0.13 -16.08
N ASN A 5 14.79 -0.15 -17.32
CA ASN A 5 14.04 0.22 -18.53
C ASN A 5 12.76 -0.63 -18.68
N SER A 6 12.80 -1.90 -18.26
CA SER A 6 11.62 -2.78 -18.23
C SER A 6 10.54 -2.26 -17.26
N ALA A 7 10.93 -1.90 -16.03
CA ALA A 7 10.00 -1.39 -15.02
C ALA A 7 9.34 -0.07 -15.44
N LYS A 8 10.10 0.86 -16.05
CA LYS A 8 9.53 2.11 -16.59
C LYS A 8 8.51 1.87 -17.71
N ALA A 9 8.78 0.93 -18.60
CA ALA A 9 7.85 0.59 -19.68
C ALA A 9 6.57 -0.06 -19.14
N GLU A 10 6.69 -0.92 -18.13
CA GLU A 10 5.57 -1.56 -17.45
C GLU A 10 4.70 -0.55 -16.70
N ILE A 11 5.29 0.33 -15.90
CA ILE A 11 4.57 1.42 -15.22
C ILE A 11 3.85 2.31 -16.24
N ARG A 12 4.47 2.60 -17.39
CA ARG A 12 3.82 3.36 -18.47
C ARG A 12 2.60 2.62 -19.03
N LYS A 13 2.68 1.30 -19.18
CA LYS A 13 1.56 0.45 -19.61
C LYS A 13 0.44 0.49 -18.57
N LEU A 14 0.75 0.27 -17.29
CA LEU A 14 -0.21 0.32 -16.17
C LEU A 14 -0.92 1.67 -16.09
N ASN A 15 -0.19 2.77 -16.21
CA ASN A 15 -0.77 4.11 -16.24
C ASN A 15 -1.78 4.29 -17.39
N LYS A 16 -1.48 3.74 -18.57
CA LYS A 16 -2.38 3.83 -19.72
C LYS A 16 -3.67 3.04 -19.52
N GLU A 17 -3.62 1.93 -18.80
CA GLU A 17 -4.81 1.13 -18.46
C GLU A 17 -5.68 1.84 -17.41
N ILE A 18 -5.07 2.53 -16.45
CA ILE A 18 -5.78 3.28 -15.40
C ILE A 18 -6.36 4.60 -15.93
N GLU A 19 -5.67 5.28 -16.84
CA GLU A 19 -6.12 6.53 -17.45
C GLU A 19 -7.16 6.31 -18.58
N THR A 20 -7.92 5.20 -18.59
CA THR A 20 -8.98 5.01 -19.58
C THR A 20 -10.03 6.12 -19.46
N VAL A 21 -10.14 6.93 -20.51
CA VAL A 21 -10.96 8.13 -20.49
C VAL A 21 -12.34 7.83 -21.07
N PRO A 22 -13.44 8.16 -20.37
CA PRO A 22 -14.79 8.01 -20.92
C PRO A 22 -14.94 8.78 -22.24
N LYS A 23 -15.53 8.12 -23.24
CA LYS A 23 -15.88 8.74 -24.53
C LYS A 23 -17.18 9.51 -24.39
N VAL A 24 -17.10 10.74 -23.91
CA VAL A 24 -18.23 11.63 -23.68
C VAL A 24 -18.01 12.98 -24.36
N ALA A 25 -19.04 13.54 -24.97
CA ALA A 25 -18.94 14.84 -25.64
C ALA A 25 -18.88 15.98 -24.63
N ALA A 26 -18.14 17.05 -24.95
CA ALA A 26 -18.06 18.23 -24.08
C ALA A 26 -19.44 18.82 -23.78
N SER A 27 -20.33 18.88 -24.79
CA SER A 27 -21.71 19.35 -24.65
C SER A 27 -22.54 18.56 -23.64
N GLU A 28 -22.25 17.28 -23.44
CA GLU A 28 -22.96 16.44 -22.47
C GLU A 28 -22.46 16.70 -21.05
N VAL A 29 -21.14 16.77 -20.85
CA VAL A 29 -20.56 17.07 -19.52
C VAL A 29 -20.90 18.49 -19.06
N LEU A 30 -21.04 19.43 -19.98
CA LEU A 30 -21.38 20.83 -19.66
C LEU A 30 -22.75 21.02 -19.02
N LYS A 31 -23.71 20.11 -19.22
CA LYS A 31 -25.10 20.27 -18.75
C LYS A 31 -25.18 20.42 -17.23
N ASP A 32 -24.36 19.65 -16.52
CA ASP A 32 -24.37 19.56 -15.06
C ASP A 32 -22.97 19.81 -14.47
N ALA A 33 -22.19 20.72 -15.07
CA ALA A 33 -20.82 20.97 -14.64
C ALA A 33 -20.75 21.72 -13.29
N ASP A 34 -19.87 21.28 -12.39
CA ASP A 34 -19.55 21.94 -11.13
C ASP A 34 -18.84 23.28 -11.38
N HIS A 35 -17.95 23.30 -12.39
CA HIS A 35 -17.22 24.48 -12.84
C HIS A 35 -16.67 24.30 -14.27
N VAL A 36 -16.58 25.40 -15.02
CA VAL A 36 -16.13 25.41 -16.42
C VAL A 36 -15.23 26.62 -16.68
N GLY A 37 -14.16 26.43 -17.43
CA GLY A 37 -13.26 27.52 -17.81
C GLY A 37 -12.06 27.01 -18.60
N HIS A 38 -11.21 27.93 -19.06
CA HIS A 38 -9.99 27.55 -19.75
C HIS A 38 -8.79 27.53 -18.80
N MET A 39 -8.02 26.46 -18.86
CA MET A 39 -6.71 26.38 -18.21
C MET A 39 -5.64 25.99 -19.22
N THR A 40 -4.41 26.47 -19.03
CA THR A 40 -3.27 26.00 -19.80
C THR A 40 -2.62 24.83 -19.08
N LYS A 41 -2.61 23.67 -19.71
CA LYS A 41 -2.15 22.41 -19.11
C LYS A 41 -0.78 22.01 -19.59
N GLN A 42 0.08 21.51 -18.70
CA GLN A 42 1.35 20.89 -19.07
C GLN A 42 1.14 19.45 -19.57
N GLY A 43 1.77 19.11 -20.70
CA GLY A 43 1.79 17.75 -21.24
C GLY A 43 2.60 16.78 -20.37
N GLY A 44 2.17 15.51 -20.33
CA GLY A 44 2.79 14.48 -19.49
C GLY A 44 4.14 13.97 -20.01
N HIS A 45 4.21 13.67 -21.32
CA HIS A 45 5.44 13.17 -21.97
C HIS A 45 6.34 14.31 -22.45
N PHE A 46 5.76 15.25 -23.19
CA PHE A 46 6.43 16.48 -23.60
C PHE A 46 5.86 17.60 -22.75
N LYS A 47 6.73 18.30 -22.02
CA LYS A 47 6.38 19.37 -21.08
C LYS A 47 5.91 20.66 -21.77
N SER A 48 5.26 20.53 -22.93
CA SER A 48 4.58 21.62 -23.64
C SER A 48 3.31 22.04 -22.92
N TRP A 49 3.01 23.33 -22.93
CA TRP A 49 1.81 23.90 -22.34
C TRP A 49 0.74 24.09 -23.42
N LYS A 50 -0.49 23.63 -23.19
CA LYS A 50 -1.59 23.73 -24.15
C LYS A 50 -2.86 24.23 -23.46
N LYS A 51 -3.49 25.27 -24.01
CA LYS A 51 -4.81 25.76 -23.55
C LYS A 51 -5.87 24.67 -23.80
N ARG A 52 -6.71 24.43 -22.81
CA ARG A 52 -7.80 23.44 -22.87
C ARG A 52 -9.05 24.03 -22.23
N LEU A 53 -10.21 23.68 -22.79
CA LEU A 53 -11.48 23.85 -22.10
C LEU A 53 -11.54 22.77 -21.01
N CYS A 54 -11.58 23.20 -19.75
CA CYS A 54 -11.67 22.34 -18.59
C CYS A 54 -13.09 22.36 -18.03
N ILE A 55 -13.62 21.19 -17.73
CA ILE A 55 -14.97 20.98 -17.19
C ILE A 55 -14.82 20.07 -15.97
N LEU A 56 -15.10 20.61 -14.79
CA LEU A 56 -15.18 19.84 -13.55
C LEU A 56 -16.61 19.33 -13.39
N HIS A 57 -16.78 18.04 -13.23
CA HIS A 57 -18.08 17.40 -13.08
C HIS A 57 -17.95 16.15 -12.20
N ARG A 58 -18.65 16.13 -11.07
CA ARG A 58 -18.74 14.95 -10.17
C ARG A 58 -17.36 14.37 -9.81
N GLY A 59 -16.47 15.24 -9.35
CA GLY A 59 -15.11 14.86 -8.95
C GLY A 59 -14.17 14.48 -10.11
N ASN A 60 -14.56 14.73 -11.36
CA ASN A 60 -13.72 14.49 -12.53
C ASN A 60 -13.47 15.79 -13.31
N LEU A 61 -12.20 16.11 -13.55
CA LEU A 61 -11.77 17.23 -14.36
C LEU A 61 -11.47 16.77 -15.79
N TYR A 62 -12.43 16.96 -16.68
CA TYR A 62 -12.29 16.70 -18.10
C TYR A 62 -11.61 17.86 -18.80
N TYR A 63 -10.83 17.58 -19.85
CA TYR A 63 -10.26 18.63 -20.68
C TYR A 63 -10.34 18.34 -22.17
N TYR A 64 -10.84 19.33 -22.92
CA TYR A 64 -11.13 19.27 -24.35
C TYR A 64 -10.31 20.32 -25.10
N LYS A 65 -10.21 20.20 -26.43
CA LYS A 65 -9.71 21.28 -27.27
C LYS A 65 -10.73 22.43 -27.30
N ASP A 66 -12.00 22.09 -27.48
CA ASP A 66 -13.12 23.02 -27.51
C ASP A 66 -14.45 22.33 -27.11
N LYS A 67 -15.54 23.11 -27.03
CA LYS A 67 -16.85 22.64 -26.58
C LYS A 67 -17.59 21.72 -27.57
N THR A 68 -17.08 21.57 -28.79
CA THR A 68 -17.68 20.72 -29.83
C THR A 68 -17.02 19.36 -29.93
N ASP A 69 -15.89 19.17 -29.25
CA ASP A 69 -15.20 17.89 -29.17
C ASP A 69 -16.14 16.79 -28.62
N ARG A 70 -16.21 15.68 -29.34
CA ARG A 70 -17.02 14.50 -28.96
C ARG A 70 -16.33 13.58 -27.95
N GLU A 71 -15.04 13.78 -27.73
CA GLU A 71 -14.25 13.02 -26.77
C GLU A 71 -13.22 13.93 -26.08
N PRO A 72 -13.01 13.78 -24.76
CA PRO A 72 -12.00 14.52 -24.02
C PRO A 72 -10.59 14.15 -24.50
N LYS A 73 -9.66 15.10 -24.40
CA LYS A 73 -8.22 14.80 -24.55
C LYS A 73 -7.67 14.08 -23.32
N GLY A 74 -8.38 14.16 -22.20
CA GLY A 74 -8.18 13.33 -21.02
C GLY A 74 -9.05 13.76 -19.85
N MET A 75 -8.93 13.04 -18.76
CA MET A 75 -9.68 13.25 -17.52
C MET A 75 -8.73 13.08 -16.33
N ILE A 76 -8.96 13.84 -15.27
CA ILE A 76 -8.28 13.68 -13.99
C ILE A 76 -9.37 13.48 -12.95
N SER A 77 -9.46 12.28 -12.37
CA SER A 77 -10.26 12.11 -11.16
C SER A 77 -9.56 12.85 -10.02
N VAL A 78 -10.29 13.74 -9.36
CA VAL A 78 -9.82 14.51 -8.19
C VAL A 78 -10.43 13.98 -6.89
N ILE A 79 -11.29 12.96 -6.96
CA ILE A 79 -12.01 12.41 -5.81
C ILE A 79 -11.04 12.03 -4.69
N GLY A 80 -11.23 12.63 -3.52
CA GLY A 80 -10.41 12.40 -2.33
C GLY A 80 -8.97 12.93 -2.42
N LEU A 81 -8.57 13.55 -3.53
CA LEU A 81 -7.22 14.08 -3.75
C LEU A 81 -7.14 15.57 -3.42
N LEU A 82 -5.92 16.08 -3.41
CA LEU A 82 -5.63 17.48 -3.14
C LEU A 82 -5.13 18.20 -4.39
N CYS A 83 -5.74 19.35 -4.68
CA CYS A 83 -5.18 20.37 -5.54
C CYS A 83 -4.50 21.42 -4.66
N GLU A 84 -3.32 21.86 -5.09
CA GLU A 84 -2.52 22.89 -4.43
C GLU A 84 -2.03 23.91 -5.45
N GLU A 85 -1.55 25.04 -4.97
CA GLU A 85 -0.76 25.95 -5.78
C GLU A 85 0.58 25.29 -6.15
N ALA A 86 1.08 25.59 -7.35
CA ALA A 86 2.33 25.06 -7.86
C ALA A 86 3.36 26.18 -7.98
N GLU A 87 4.20 26.31 -6.95
CA GLU A 87 5.32 27.25 -6.94
C GLU A 87 6.38 26.85 -7.97
N ASN A 88 7.11 27.84 -8.51
CA ASN A 88 8.26 27.63 -9.42
C ASN A 88 7.98 26.84 -10.72
N ILE A 89 6.71 26.63 -11.07
CA ILE A 89 6.31 25.95 -12.32
C ILE A 89 5.87 26.96 -13.39
N ARG A 90 4.93 27.84 -13.03
CA ARG A 90 4.39 28.94 -13.86
C ARG A 90 3.57 29.86 -12.96
N GLU A 91 3.42 31.13 -13.33
CA GLU A 91 2.50 32.05 -12.64
C GLU A 91 1.07 31.49 -12.64
N ASN A 92 0.34 31.64 -11.54
CA ASN A 92 -1.03 31.16 -11.36
C ASN A 92 -1.20 29.66 -11.63
N ALA A 93 -0.15 28.87 -11.35
CA ALA A 93 -0.16 27.44 -11.56
C ALA A 93 -0.76 26.69 -10.37
N LEU A 94 -1.49 25.63 -10.70
CA LEU A 94 -2.04 24.64 -9.79
C LEU A 94 -1.43 23.29 -10.10
N LYS A 95 -1.24 22.47 -9.06
CA LYS A 95 -0.86 21.06 -9.17
C LYS A 95 -1.96 20.18 -8.58
N ILE A 96 -2.40 19.20 -9.35
CA ILE A 96 -3.28 18.12 -8.91
C ILE A 96 -2.41 16.89 -8.71
N ILE A 97 -2.22 16.51 -7.46
CA ILE A 97 -1.32 15.42 -7.07
C ILE A 97 -2.11 14.13 -7.08
N THR A 98 -1.94 13.31 -8.12
CA THR A 98 -2.57 11.99 -8.21
C THR A 98 -1.59 10.89 -7.85
N PRO A 99 -2.05 9.65 -7.57
CA PRO A 99 -1.16 8.56 -7.22
C PRO A 99 -0.20 8.17 -8.35
N HIS A 100 -0.57 8.42 -9.60
CA HIS A 100 0.21 8.04 -10.78
C HIS A 100 1.20 9.11 -11.24
N ARG A 101 0.82 10.37 -11.08
CA ARG A 101 1.59 11.54 -11.55
C ARG A 101 1.01 12.81 -10.96
N THR A 102 1.77 13.89 -11.06
CA THR A 102 1.25 15.23 -10.82
C THR A 102 0.82 15.87 -12.14
N TYR A 103 -0.31 16.55 -12.11
CA TYR A 103 -0.81 17.33 -13.24
C TYR A 103 -0.68 18.81 -12.93
N TYR A 104 -0.03 19.56 -13.81
CA TYR A 104 0.02 21.02 -13.69
C TYR A 104 -0.92 21.69 -14.68
N THR A 105 -1.56 22.73 -14.20
CA THR A 105 -2.39 23.66 -14.96
C THR A 105 -2.06 25.09 -14.54
N ALA A 106 -2.25 26.06 -15.41
CA ALA A 106 -2.08 27.47 -15.11
C ALA A 106 -3.30 28.26 -15.59
N CYS A 107 -3.74 29.19 -14.76
CA CYS A 107 -4.87 30.06 -15.04
C CYS A 107 -4.40 31.40 -15.59
N GLU A 108 -5.32 32.16 -16.19
CA GLU A 108 -5.00 33.47 -16.78
C GLU A 108 -4.77 34.56 -15.71
N SER A 109 -5.27 34.35 -14.49
CA SER A 109 -5.08 35.27 -13.36
C SER A 109 -5.05 34.53 -12.02
N ALA A 110 -4.53 35.18 -10.98
CA ALA A 110 -4.54 34.67 -9.61
C ALA A 110 -5.98 34.42 -9.09
N ARG A 111 -6.94 35.27 -9.50
CA ARG A 111 -8.35 35.11 -9.14
C ARG A 111 -8.92 33.81 -9.70
N GLU A 112 -8.66 33.53 -10.97
CA GLU A 112 -9.10 32.27 -11.61
C GLU A 112 -8.42 31.06 -10.97
N ALA A 113 -7.12 31.14 -10.66
CA ALA A 113 -6.42 30.06 -9.96
C ALA A 113 -7.05 29.74 -8.60
N LYS A 114 -7.40 30.77 -7.81
CA LYS A 114 -8.09 30.60 -6.54
C LYS A 114 -9.46 29.92 -6.69
N ILE A 115 -10.26 30.36 -7.66
CA ILE A 115 -11.58 29.76 -7.95
C ILE A 115 -11.42 28.28 -8.34
N TRP A 116 -10.50 27.97 -9.25
CA TRP A 116 -10.24 26.60 -9.67
C TRP A 116 -9.79 25.72 -8.51
N LEU A 117 -8.87 26.21 -7.68
CA LEU A 117 -8.39 25.51 -6.48
C LEU A 117 -9.54 25.17 -5.53
N GLU A 118 -10.38 26.16 -5.19
CA GLU A 118 -11.54 25.99 -4.32
C GLU A 118 -12.55 25.00 -4.90
N LYS A 119 -12.89 25.14 -6.20
CA LYS A 119 -13.87 24.28 -6.87
C LYS A 119 -13.39 22.83 -6.98
N ILE A 120 -12.12 22.63 -7.34
CA ILE A 120 -11.54 21.29 -7.44
C ILE A 120 -11.53 20.62 -6.08
N ASN A 121 -11.05 21.30 -5.03
CA ASN A 121 -10.96 20.71 -3.69
C ASN A 121 -12.36 20.44 -3.08
N ALA A 122 -13.32 21.35 -3.27
CA ALA A 122 -14.70 21.11 -2.84
C ALA A 122 -15.36 19.92 -3.55
N SER A 123 -15.17 19.79 -4.88
CA SER A 123 -15.69 18.64 -5.63
C SER A 123 -14.95 17.35 -5.25
N ALA A 124 -13.64 17.41 -4.98
CA ALA A 124 -12.84 16.28 -4.52
C ALA A 124 -13.36 15.72 -3.19
N GLU A 125 -13.64 16.58 -2.22
CA GLU A 125 -14.13 16.20 -0.89
C GLU A 125 -15.59 15.70 -0.96
N TYR A 126 -16.48 16.45 -1.62
CA TYR A 126 -17.90 16.09 -1.71
C TYR A 126 -18.15 14.72 -2.33
N ASN A 127 -17.34 14.34 -3.32
CA ASN A 127 -17.49 13.06 -4.03
C ASN A 127 -16.70 11.91 -3.39
N ALA A 128 -15.92 12.15 -2.33
CA ALA A 128 -15.06 11.14 -1.72
C ALA A 128 -15.78 10.35 -0.62
N SER A 129 -15.69 9.01 -0.70
CA SER A 129 -15.95 8.15 0.46
C SER A 129 -14.75 8.05 1.40
N LYS A 130 -13.54 8.32 0.88
CA LYS A 130 -12.28 8.34 1.63
C LYS A 130 -11.36 9.41 1.07
N MET A 131 -10.68 10.13 1.95
CA MET A 131 -9.60 11.04 1.55
C MET A 131 -8.31 10.27 1.27
N ILE A 132 -7.57 10.74 0.27
CA ILE A 132 -6.34 10.15 -0.22
C ILE A 132 -5.17 11.08 0.11
N ARG A 133 -4.08 10.51 0.63
CA ARG A 133 -2.78 11.16 0.79
C ARG A 133 -1.78 10.46 -0.11
N VAL A 134 -1.12 11.21 -0.99
CA VAL A 134 -0.12 10.66 -1.91
C VAL A 134 1.26 10.91 -1.34
N VAL A 135 2.05 9.84 -1.20
CA VAL A 135 3.44 9.91 -0.74
C VAL A 135 4.35 9.68 -1.94
N ASP A 136 5.36 10.52 -2.09
CA ASP A 136 6.39 10.40 -3.11
C ASP A 136 7.76 10.74 -2.51
N HIS A 137 8.63 9.74 -2.40
CA HIS A 137 9.97 9.91 -1.82
C HIS A 137 10.94 10.72 -2.69
N SER A 138 10.58 11.01 -3.95
CA SER A 138 11.46 11.75 -4.86
C SER A 138 11.73 13.16 -4.35
N THR A 139 13.01 13.56 -4.32
CA THR A 139 13.43 14.94 -4.03
C THR A 139 12.84 15.94 -5.01
N ASP A 140 12.70 15.52 -6.27
CA ASP A 140 12.13 16.32 -7.36
C ASP A 140 10.61 16.09 -7.52
N GLY A 141 10.00 15.28 -6.64
CA GLY A 141 8.58 14.98 -6.67
C GLY A 141 7.72 16.15 -6.19
N ASP A 142 6.49 16.25 -6.68
CA ASP A 142 5.59 17.35 -6.32
C ASP A 142 4.59 17.02 -5.21
N ALA A 143 4.59 15.77 -4.75
CA ALA A 143 3.66 15.34 -3.71
C ALA A 143 3.97 16.09 -2.41
N LYS A 144 2.90 16.46 -1.68
CA LYS A 144 2.99 17.14 -0.39
C LYS A 144 3.80 16.35 0.64
N TYR A 145 3.64 15.03 0.67
CA TYR A 145 4.29 14.17 1.65
C TYR A 145 5.47 13.44 1.02
N LYS A 146 6.64 13.59 1.63
CA LYS A 146 7.88 12.91 1.21
C LYS A 146 8.06 11.58 1.92
N THR A 147 7.58 11.50 3.16
CA THR A 147 7.65 10.30 3.96
C THR A 147 6.26 9.75 4.28
N LEU A 148 6.19 8.43 4.54
CA LEU A 148 4.95 7.80 4.98
C LEU A 148 4.52 8.34 6.36
N GLN A 149 5.47 8.64 7.25
CA GLN A 149 5.16 9.13 8.58
C GLN A 149 4.51 10.53 8.57
N GLU A 150 4.94 11.44 7.68
CA GLU A 150 4.30 12.73 7.47
C GLU A 150 2.83 12.58 7.04
N ALA A 151 2.57 11.70 6.07
CA ALA A 151 1.22 11.44 5.60
C ALA A 151 0.34 10.82 6.69
N LEU A 152 0.88 9.91 7.50
CA LEU A 152 0.19 9.29 8.64
C LEU A 152 -0.16 10.32 9.74
N ALA A 153 0.72 11.29 9.99
CA ALA A 153 0.48 12.34 10.96
C ALA A 153 -0.72 13.22 10.58
N ASP A 154 -0.80 13.62 9.31
CA ASP A 154 -1.87 14.44 8.75
C ASP A 154 -3.17 13.67 8.46
N ALA A 155 -3.10 12.34 8.26
CA ALA A 155 -4.26 11.52 7.94
C ALA A 155 -5.24 11.36 9.12
N ASN A 156 -6.54 11.40 8.82
CA ASN A 156 -7.59 10.98 9.74
C ASN A 156 -7.87 9.47 9.60
N SER A 157 -8.53 8.86 10.60
CA SER A 157 -9.03 7.49 10.47
C SER A 157 -9.96 7.39 9.24
N GLY A 158 -9.86 6.27 8.50
CA GLY A 158 -10.56 6.05 7.24
C GLY A 158 -9.83 6.55 5.99
N CYS A 159 -8.75 7.35 6.14
CA CYS A 159 -7.94 7.80 5.01
C CYS A 159 -7.22 6.63 4.31
N VAL A 160 -6.93 6.84 3.01
CA VAL A 160 -6.05 6.01 2.21
C VAL A 160 -4.75 6.77 1.96
N ILE A 161 -3.62 6.15 2.25
CA ILE A 161 -2.29 6.65 1.92
C ILE A 161 -1.77 5.83 0.74
N GLN A 162 -1.62 6.48 -0.42
CA GLN A 162 -1.12 5.86 -1.64
C GLN A 162 0.34 6.23 -1.87
N MET A 163 1.20 5.21 -1.90
CA MET A 163 2.63 5.36 -2.09
C MET A 163 2.98 5.19 -3.56
N ARG A 164 3.60 6.20 -4.17
CA ARG A 164 4.11 6.10 -5.54
C ARG A 164 5.23 5.05 -5.62
N VAL A 165 5.52 4.60 -6.83
CA VAL A 165 6.62 3.66 -7.10
C VAL A 165 7.91 4.21 -6.54
N GLY A 166 8.64 3.40 -5.77
CA GLY A 166 9.84 3.88 -5.12
C GLY A 166 10.40 2.97 -4.04
N GLU A 167 11.62 3.31 -3.64
CA GLU A 167 12.26 2.76 -2.45
C GLU A 167 12.26 3.83 -1.35
N TYR A 168 11.50 3.55 -0.29
CA TYR A 168 11.28 4.43 0.84
C TYR A 168 12.19 3.98 1.97
N VAL A 169 13.34 4.64 2.11
CA VAL A 169 14.24 4.42 3.24
C VAL A 169 13.76 5.30 4.40
N HIS A 170 13.69 4.73 5.59
CA HIS A 170 13.32 5.45 6.80
C HIS A 170 14.26 5.10 7.95
N GLU A 171 14.29 5.99 8.93
CA GLU A 171 14.97 5.79 10.19
C GLU A 171 13.93 5.55 11.29
N GLY A 172 14.20 4.58 12.17
CA GLY A 172 13.27 4.22 13.24
C GLY A 172 12.06 3.42 12.76
N THR A 173 10.99 3.44 13.56
CA THR A 173 9.73 2.71 13.30
C THR A 173 8.69 3.62 12.65
N ILE A 174 8.01 3.14 11.60
CA ILE A 174 6.81 3.80 11.07
C ILE A 174 5.60 3.42 11.92
N GLU A 175 4.94 4.42 12.50
CA GLU A 175 3.88 4.26 13.49
C GLU A 175 2.49 4.47 12.89
N ILE A 176 1.69 3.41 12.83
CA ILE A 176 0.29 3.45 12.38
C ILE A 176 -0.66 3.31 13.58
N LYS A 177 -1.06 4.48 14.11
CA LYS A 177 -1.89 4.60 15.32
C LYS A 177 -3.39 4.80 15.03
N LYS A 178 -3.76 5.01 13.77
CA LYS A 178 -5.13 5.26 13.30
C LYS A 178 -5.56 4.15 12.32
N GLY A 179 -6.87 3.87 12.24
CA GLY A 179 -7.41 2.92 11.27
C GLY A 179 -7.36 3.50 9.86
N VAL A 180 -6.26 3.29 9.15
CA VAL A 180 -5.99 3.81 7.80
C VAL A 180 -5.60 2.69 6.86
N GLU A 181 -5.71 2.92 5.56
CA GLU A 181 -5.21 2.02 4.52
C GLU A 181 -3.90 2.60 3.96
N VAL A 182 -2.79 1.87 4.06
CA VAL A 182 -1.53 2.22 3.37
C VAL A 182 -1.32 1.26 2.22
N ARG A 183 -1.10 1.77 1.01
CA ARG A 183 -0.92 0.92 -0.15
C ARG A 183 -0.03 1.45 -1.25
N GLY A 184 0.59 0.54 -1.97
CA GLY A 184 1.15 0.84 -3.28
C GLY A 184 0.07 1.19 -4.30
N VAL A 185 0.46 2.00 -5.28
CA VAL A 185 -0.44 2.46 -6.35
C VAL A 185 -0.87 1.32 -7.28
N TYR A 186 0.04 0.39 -7.57
CA TYR A 186 -0.20 -0.77 -8.44
C TYR A 186 -0.23 -2.05 -7.62
N SER A 187 -0.74 -3.14 -8.19
CA SER A 187 -0.79 -4.45 -7.55
C SER A 187 0.54 -5.21 -7.53
N ASP A 188 1.57 -4.75 -8.23
CA ASP A 188 2.91 -5.32 -8.06
C ASP A 188 3.54 -4.74 -6.79
N SER A 189 3.61 -5.55 -5.74
CA SER A 189 4.14 -5.14 -4.43
C SER A 189 5.61 -4.75 -4.49
N SER A 190 6.37 -5.27 -5.46
CA SER A 190 7.80 -4.99 -5.60
C SER A 190 8.10 -3.55 -6.07
N LEU A 191 7.08 -2.85 -6.57
CA LEU A 191 7.21 -1.45 -7.02
C LEU A 191 7.24 -0.45 -5.86
N VAL A 192 6.81 -0.84 -4.66
CA VAL A 192 6.88 0.01 -3.46
C VAL A 192 7.60 -0.77 -2.37
N LYS A 193 8.86 -0.39 -2.11
CA LYS A 193 9.68 -1.01 -1.07
C LYS A 193 9.89 -0.05 0.07
N ILE A 194 9.49 -0.44 1.27
CA ILE A 194 9.81 0.28 2.51
C ILE A 194 10.99 -0.44 3.14
N ARG A 195 12.10 0.29 3.29
CA ARG A 195 13.40 -0.27 3.63
C ARG A 195 13.91 0.34 4.93
N SER A 196 14.45 -0.48 5.82
CA SER A 196 15.19 -0.01 7.01
C SER A 196 16.58 -0.61 7.07
N SER A 197 17.52 0.17 7.60
CA SER A 197 18.81 -0.29 8.11
C SER A 197 18.92 -0.08 9.63
N THR A 198 17.90 0.47 10.28
CA THR A 198 17.88 0.67 11.72
C THR A 198 17.76 -0.69 12.38
N ALA A 199 18.87 -1.20 12.91
CA ALA A 199 18.86 -2.42 13.68
C ALA A 199 17.87 -2.28 14.86
N ASN A 200 17.32 -3.42 15.27
CA ASN A 200 16.60 -3.58 16.52
C ASN A 200 15.22 -2.88 16.67
N LEU A 201 14.74 -2.14 15.67
CA LEU A 201 13.37 -1.60 15.69
C LEU A 201 12.55 -2.20 14.57
N PRO A 202 11.24 -2.45 14.76
CA PRO A 202 10.41 -2.89 13.65
C PRO A 202 10.34 -1.83 12.55
N ILE A 203 10.29 -2.23 11.27
CA ILE A 203 10.08 -1.26 10.16
C ILE A 203 8.75 -0.52 10.37
N MET A 204 7.70 -1.26 10.73
CA MET A 204 6.38 -0.70 10.91
C MET A 204 5.66 -1.31 12.11
N HIS A 205 4.97 -0.46 12.86
CA HIS A 205 4.15 -0.83 14.02
C HIS A 205 2.69 -0.41 13.81
N LEU A 206 1.78 -1.40 13.80
CA LEU A 206 0.34 -1.21 13.68
C LEU A 206 -0.27 -1.38 15.07
N SER A 207 -0.52 -0.26 15.74
CA SER A 207 -1.01 -0.21 17.13
C SER A 207 -2.43 0.35 17.25
N SER A 208 -3.11 0.61 16.13
CA SER A 208 -4.46 1.16 16.16
C SER A 208 -5.49 0.16 16.72
N LYS A 209 -6.41 0.65 17.54
CA LYS A 209 -7.61 -0.09 17.96
C LYS A 209 -8.62 -0.25 16.82
N ALA A 210 -8.63 0.70 15.88
CA ALA A 210 -9.38 0.58 14.65
C ALA A 210 -8.60 -0.27 13.64
N GLU A 211 -9.28 -0.87 12.67
CA GLU A 211 -8.64 -1.71 11.66
C GLU A 211 -7.72 -0.88 10.75
N SER A 212 -6.45 -1.24 10.72
CA SER A 212 -5.47 -0.73 9.75
C SER A 212 -5.32 -1.71 8.59
N LYS A 213 -5.07 -1.22 7.38
CA LYS A 213 -4.88 -2.07 6.20
C LYS A 213 -3.55 -1.77 5.52
N LEU A 214 -2.82 -2.81 5.12
CA LEU A 214 -1.63 -2.70 4.27
C LEU A 214 -1.86 -3.47 2.97
N ALA A 215 -1.51 -2.85 1.84
CA ALA A 215 -1.59 -3.53 0.55
C ALA A 215 -0.52 -3.16 -0.47
N ASN A 216 -0.16 -4.12 -1.32
CA ASN A 216 0.69 -3.93 -2.50
C ASN A 216 2.03 -3.23 -2.20
N LEU A 217 2.74 -3.72 -1.19
CA LEU A 217 4.04 -3.17 -0.81
C LEU A 217 4.95 -4.26 -0.25
N THR A 218 6.26 -4.00 -0.29
CA THR A 218 7.29 -4.86 0.28
C THR A 218 7.93 -4.15 1.49
N LEU A 219 8.07 -4.87 2.61
CA LEU A 219 8.85 -4.46 3.77
C LEU A 219 10.14 -5.28 3.83
N GLU A 220 11.31 -4.63 3.79
CA GLU A 220 12.61 -5.33 3.83
C GLU A 220 13.68 -4.59 4.65
N TYR A 221 14.56 -5.34 5.32
CA TYR A 221 15.81 -4.76 5.84
C TYR A 221 16.91 -4.81 4.79
N THR A 222 17.77 -3.80 4.78
CA THR A 222 18.91 -3.70 3.85
C THR A 222 20.21 -4.22 4.46
N SER A 223 20.34 -4.18 5.77
CA SER A 223 21.45 -4.74 6.55
C SER A 223 21.10 -4.76 8.03
N GLY A 224 21.64 -5.73 8.77
CA GLY A 224 21.58 -5.77 10.23
C GLY A 224 21.98 -7.12 10.82
N SER A 225 22.54 -7.11 12.02
CA SER A 225 22.79 -8.30 12.85
C SER A 225 22.04 -8.12 14.17
N THR A 226 21.33 -9.14 14.64
CA THR A 226 20.62 -9.08 15.93
C THR A 226 21.40 -9.76 17.05
N THR A 227 21.07 -9.41 18.29
CA THR A 227 21.52 -10.08 19.51
C THR A 227 20.38 -10.44 20.50
N THR A 228 19.12 -10.07 20.24
CA THR A 228 17.98 -10.28 21.18
C THR A 228 16.62 -10.53 20.50
N ASP A 229 15.67 -11.10 21.26
CA ASP A 229 14.48 -11.83 20.77
C ASP A 229 13.30 -11.00 20.25
N LEU A 230 13.30 -9.66 20.38
CA LEU A 230 12.12 -8.83 20.03
C LEU A 230 12.39 -7.74 18.99
N GLU A 231 13.65 -7.52 18.65
CA GLU A 231 14.10 -6.29 18.03
C GLU A 231 14.50 -6.56 16.56
N GLY A 232 13.80 -5.94 15.61
CA GLY A 232 14.09 -6.07 14.17
C GLY A 232 13.17 -6.95 13.31
N SER A 233 11.87 -6.95 13.59
CA SER A 233 10.86 -7.53 12.70
C SER A 233 10.46 -6.55 11.59
N CYS A 234 10.04 -7.01 10.41
CA CYS A 234 9.53 -6.05 9.43
C CYS A 234 8.19 -5.43 9.88
N LEU A 235 7.36 -6.20 10.58
CA LEU A 235 6.03 -5.73 10.94
C LEU A 235 5.66 -6.21 12.35
N LEU A 236 5.38 -5.26 13.24
CA LEU A 236 4.76 -5.50 14.54
C LEU A 236 3.29 -5.07 14.48
N ILE A 237 2.38 -5.94 14.92
CA ILE A 237 0.94 -5.67 14.90
C ILE A 237 0.35 -5.93 16.29
N ASP A 238 -0.01 -4.88 17.02
CA ASP A 238 -0.70 -4.98 18.32
C ASP A 238 -2.20 -4.65 18.22
N GLY A 239 -2.69 -4.32 17.01
CA GLY A 239 -4.08 -3.93 16.75
C GLY A 239 -4.87 -4.93 15.91
N LYS A 240 -5.97 -4.44 15.31
CA LYS A 240 -6.69 -5.16 14.25
C LYS A 240 -6.10 -4.77 12.91
N SER A 241 -5.78 -5.73 12.04
CA SER A 241 -5.17 -5.40 10.74
C SER A 241 -5.49 -6.36 9.60
N ASP A 242 -5.62 -5.80 8.39
CA ASP A 242 -5.75 -6.56 7.15
C ASP A 242 -4.51 -6.37 6.27
N LEU A 243 -3.89 -7.48 5.87
CA LEU A 243 -2.74 -7.49 4.98
C LEU A 243 -3.16 -8.12 3.65
N THR A 244 -2.98 -7.42 2.53
CA THR A 244 -3.32 -7.96 1.20
C THR A 244 -2.18 -7.71 0.24
N ASN A 245 -1.59 -8.78 -0.31
CA ASN A 245 -0.50 -8.64 -1.28
C ASN A 245 0.68 -7.82 -0.71
N VAL A 246 1.06 -8.17 0.52
CA VAL A 246 2.21 -7.60 1.23
C VAL A 246 3.33 -8.62 1.18
N GLU A 247 4.51 -8.18 0.79
CA GLU A 247 5.73 -8.97 0.91
C GLU A 247 6.52 -8.54 2.15
N VAL A 248 6.94 -9.51 2.95
CA VAL A 248 7.78 -9.29 4.13
C VAL A 248 9.01 -10.16 3.98
N CYS A 249 10.17 -9.53 3.82
CA CYS A 249 11.38 -10.27 3.56
C CYS A 249 12.64 -9.72 4.21
N ASN A 250 13.62 -10.61 4.37
CA ASN A 250 14.95 -10.30 4.88
C ASN A 250 14.93 -9.61 6.26
N SER A 251 13.94 -9.89 7.12
CA SER A 251 13.94 -9.39 8.49
C SER A 251 15.18 -9.85 9.24
N ILE A 252 15.67 -9.04 10.16
CA ILE A 252 16.82 -9.39 11.01
C ILE A 252 16.42 -10.29 12.19
N ASN A 253 15.12 -10.33 12.54
CA ASN A 253 14.49 -11.33 13.40
C ASN A 253 13.34 -12.04 12.66
N SER A 254 12.13 -12.08 13.20
CA SER A 254 10.94 -12.66 12.57
C SER A 254 10.30 -11.67 11.59
N GLY A 255 9.70 -12.16 10.50
CA GLY A 255 9.10 -11.29 9.48
C GLY A 255 7.98 -10.43 10.05
N ILE A 256 6.94 -11.08 10.58
CA ILE A 256 5.79 -10.43 11.23
C ILE A 256 5.66 -10.95 12.66
N ILE A 257 5.46 -10.03 13.60
CA ILE A 257 5.09 -10.33 14.98
C ILE A 257 3.66 -9.81 15.20
N ILE A 258 2.75 -10.73 15.51
CA ILE A 258 1.39 -10.42 15.92
C ILE A 258 1.36 -10.43 17.45
N GLY A 259 1.12 -9.26 18.02
CA GLY A 259 1.06 -8.98 19.44
C GLY A 259 -0.04 -9.75 20.17
N SER A 260 -0.01 -9.69 21.50
CA SER A 260 -1.00 -10.39 22.32
C SER A 260 -2.39 -9.83 22.04
N GLU A 261 -3.39 -10.71 21.89
CA GLU A 261 -4.80 -10.37 21.58
C GLU A 261 -5.03 -9.63 20.25
N ALA A 262 -3.98 -9.36 19.47
CA ALA A 262 -4.09 -8.73 18.16
C ALA A 262 -4.82 -9.65 17.18
N THR A 263 -5.50 -9.06 16.19
CA THR A 263 -6.31 -9.80 15.22
C THR A 263 -5.90 -9.42 13.81
N VAL A 264 -5.44 -10.39 13.05
CA VAL A 264 -4.91 -10.17 11.70
C VAL A 264 -5.64 -11.03 10.68
N THR A 265 -6.04 -10.40 9.58
CA THR A 265 -6.35 -11.14 8.34
C THR A 265 -5.24 -10.91 7.33
N ALA A 266 -4.80 -11.96 6.64
CA ALA A 266 -3.75 -11.85 5.64
C ALA A 266 -4.11 -12.65 4.39
N SER A 267 -3.97 -12.04 3.21
CA SER A 267 -4.22 -12.74 1.95
C SER A 267 -3.24 -12.39 0.85
N THR A 268 -2.86 -13.40 0.06
CA THR A 268 -1.98 -13.20 -1.11
C THR A 268 -0.61 -12.61 -0.72
N CYS A 269 -0.15 -12.84 0.51
CA CYS A 269 1.11 -12.30 1.00
C CYS A 269 2.30 -13.20 0.62
N PHE A 270 3.50 -12.66 0.75
CA PHE A 270 4.74 -13.43 0.59
C PHE A 270 5.71 -13.16 1.74
N ILE A 271 5.94 -14.18 2.58
CA ILE A 271 6.74 -14.08 3.80
C ILE A 271 8.01 -14.91 3.62
N ASN A 272 9.14 -14.24 3.33
CA ASN A 272 10.31 -14.94 2.81
C ASN A 272 11.68 -14.47 3.32
N GLY A 273 12.63 -15.39 3.45
CA GLY A 273 14.03 -15.05 3.73
C GLY A 273 14.27 -14.42 5.10
N ASN A 274 13.35 -14.56 6.05
CA ASN A 274 13.45 -13.96 7.38
C ASN A 274 14.44 -14.74 8.26
N LYS A 275 15.22 -14.02 9.08
CA LYS A 275 16.32 -14.56 9.91
C LYS A 275 15.86 -15.31 11.15
N ASN A 276 14.57 -15.31 11.44
CA ASN A 276 13.93 -16.21 12.39
C ASN A 276 12.61 -16.76 11.78
N HIS A 277 11.48 -16.60 12.45
CA HIS A 277 10.18 -17.08 11.97
C HIS A 277 9.64 -16.23 10.82
N GLY A 278 8.79 -16.80 9.97
CA GLY A 278 8.01 -15.99 9.02
C GLY A 278 6.99 -15.11 9.75
N ILE A 279 6.07 -15.74 10.49
CA ILE A 279 5.10 -15.06 11.36
C ILE A 279 5.15 -15.68 12.77
N VAL A 280 5.11 -14.85 13.80
CA VAL A 280 4.92 -15.25 15.20
C VAL A 280 3.62 -14.67 15.74
N LEU A 281 2.79 -15.51 16.34
CA LEU A 281 1.59 -15.10 17.05
C LEU A 281 1.84 -15.20 18.55
N ARG A 282 1.72 -14.09 19.27
CA ARG A 282 1.82 -14.05 20.72
C ARG A 282 0.51 -14.49 21.39
N GLN A 283 0.48 -14.38 22.72
CA GLN A 283 -0.57 -14.91 23.56
C GLN A 283 -1.97 -14.42 23.13
N ASN A 284 -2.92 -15.35 22.96
CA ASN A 284 -4.30 -15.05 22.57
C ASN A 284 -4.48 -14.29 21.23
N ALA A 285 -3.45 -14.22 20.39
CA ALA A 285 -3.56 -13.58 19.08
C ALA A 285 -4.43 -14.39 18.10
N ASN A 286 -5.09 -13.70 17.17
CA ASN A 286 -5.95 -14.29 16.16
C ASN A 286 -5.38 -14.05 14.75
N LEU A 287 -5.30 -15.09 13.94
CA LEU A 287 -4.86 -14.98 12.54
C LEU A 287 -5.77 -15.79 11.62
N SER A 288 -6.31 -15.13 10.61
CA SER A 288 -6.91 -15.79 9.43
C SER A 288 -6.05 -15.50 8.22
N ILE A 289 -5.40 -16.52 7.66
CA ILE A 289 -4.44 -16.37 6.56
C ILE A 289 -4.78 -17.25 5.36
N SER A 290 -4.78 -16.65 4.17
CA SER A 290 -5.09 -17.39 2.95
C SER A 290 -4.24 -17.03 1.73
N ARG A 291 -4.05 -17.99 0.81
CA ARG A 291 -3.33 -17.76 -0.46
C ARG A 291 -1.94 -17.14 -0.28
N THR A 292 -1.31 -17.38 0.86
CA THR A 292 -0.03 -16.79 1.25
C THR A 292 1.09 -17.80 1.10
N ARG A 293 2.27 -17.34 0.69
CA ARG A 293 3.46 -18.17 0.58
C ARG A 293 4.46 -17.86 1.68
N PHE A 294 4.99 -18.91 2.29
CA PHE A 294 6.11 -18.90 3.23
C PHE A 294 7.29 -19.61 2.59
N TYR A 295 8.45 -18.97 2.54
CA TYR A 295 9.60 -19.50 1.82
C TYR A 295 10.93 -19.14 2.47
N LYS A 296 11.77 -20.14 2.74
CA LYS A 296 13.15 -19.93 3.22
C LYS A 296 13.28 -19.07 4.48
N ASN A 297 12.36 -19.25 5.44
CA ASN A 297 12.53 -18.68 6.77
C ASN A 297 13.47 -19.58 7.59
N THR A 298 14.42 -19.02 8.34
CA THR A 298 15.39 -19.83 9.11
C THR A 298 14.76 -20.49 10.34
N GLY A 299 13.70 -19.91 10.87
CA GLY A 299 12.87 -20.50 11.91
C GLY A 299 11.73 -21.35 11.31
N ASN A 300 10.61 -21.37 12.01
CA ASN A 300 9.34 -21.87 11.47
C ASN A 300 8.75 -20.92 10.42
N GLY A 301 7.99 -21.44 9.47
CA GLY A 301 7.17 -20.59 8.60
C GLY A 301 6.17 -19.76 9.42
N LEU A 302 5.42 -20.42 10.29
CA LEU A 302 4.49 -19.79 11.24
C LEU A 302 4.62 -20.45 12.62
N LEU A 303 4.69 -19.63 13.67
CA LEU A 303 4.75 -20.04 15.07
C LEU A 303 3.53 -19.50 15.84
N CYS A 304 2.76 -20.40 16.45
CA CYS A 304 1.64 -20.06 17.33
C CYS A 304 2.05 -20.24 18.80
N SER A 305 1.99 -19.18 19.60
CA SER A 305 2.14 -19.25 21.05
C SER A 305 0.80 -19.49 21.77
N GLU A 306 0.82 -19.41 23.10
CA GLU A 306 -0.29 -19.81 23.98
C GLU A 306 -1.63 -19.12 23.66
N GLY A 307 -2.70 -19.91 23.58
CA GLY A 307 -4.07 -19.38 23.45
C GLY A 307 -4.41 -18.82 22.06
N ALA A 308 -3.51 -18.90 21.08
CA ALA A 308 -3.75 -18.38 19.73
C ALA A 308 -4.89 -19.10 19.01
N THR A 309 -5.63 -18.35 18.19
CA THR A 309 -6.67 -18.87 17.27
C THR A 309 -6.19 -18.66 15.84
N VAL A 310 -6.08 -19.73 15.05
CA VAL A 310 -5.49 -19.65 13.71
C VAL A 310 -6.30 -20.41 12.69
N ASP A 311 -6.63 -19.76 11.58
CA ASP A 311 -7.17 -20.39 10.37
C ASP A 311 -6.20 -20.18 9.20
N ILE A 312 -5.64 -21.29 8.69
CA ILE A 312 -4.68 -21.32 7.59
C ILE A 312 -5.30 -22.04 6.41
N ASN A 313 -5.50 -21.32 5.29
CA ASN A 313 -6.20 -21.84 4.13
C ASN A 313 -5.49 -21.57 2.80
N ASN A 314 -5.29 -22.58 1.95
CA ASN A 314 -4.69 -22.40 0.61
C ASN A 314 -3.31 -21.72 0.64
N CYS A 315 -2.51 -21.97 1.67
CA CYS A 315 -1.16 -21.43 1.82
C CYS A 315 -0.10 -22.45 1.38
N ILE A 316 1.11 -21.95 1.09
CA ILE A 316 2.27 -22.75 0.72
C ILE A 316 3.38 -22.51 1.74
N PHE A 317 3.86 -23.56 2.40
CA PHE A 317 4.97 -23.52 3.35
C PHE A 317 6.14 -24.34 2.82
N SER A 318 7.25 -23.69 2.50
CA SER A 318 8.38 -24.39 1.89
C SER A 318 9.74 -23.92 2.37
N GLU A 319 10.67 -24.87 2.48
CA GLU A 319 12.09 -24.61 2.74
C GLU A 319 12.38 -23.85 4.05
N SER A 320 11.52 -23.99 5.06
CA SER A 320 11.81 -23.47 6.39
C SER A 320 12.92 -24.31 7.05
N SER A 321 13.84 -23.68 7.78
CA SER A 321 14.92 -24.43 8.44
C SER A 321 14.49 -25.10 9.75
N LEU A 322 13.29 -24.81 10.25
CA LEU A 322 12.59 -25.61 11.26
C LEU A 322 11.34 -26.24 10.63
N ASN A 323 10.15 -25.95 11.18
CA ASN A 323 8.89 -26.51 10.72
C ASN A 323 8.17 -25.59 9.73
N GLY A 324 7.21 -26.12 8.99
CA GLY A 324 6.27 -25.28 8.23
C GLY A 324 5.38 -24.46 9.18
N VAL A 325 4.62 -25.15 10.02
CA VAL A 325 3.81 -24.58 11.10
C VAL A 325 4.19 -25.23 12.43
N ARG A 326 4.40 -24.42 13.48
CA ARG A 326 4.62 -24.87 14.86
C ARG A 326 3.53 -24.31 15.75
N ILE A 327 2.85 -25.18 16.50
CA ILE A 327 1.82 -24.82 17.46
C ILE A 327 2.35 -25.18 18.86
N GLU A 328 2.50 -24.18 19.70
CA GLU A 328 2.93 -24.34 21.10
C GLU A 328 1.72 -24.36 22.04
N THR A 329 1.99 -24.77 23.28
CA THR A 329 1.08 -24.95 24.44
C THR A 329 -0.28 -24.23 24.37
N SER A 330 -1.37 -24.96 24.63
CA SER A 330 -2.72 -24.42 24.90
C SER A 330 -3.30 -23.49 23.80
N SER A 331 -3.01 -23.74 22.52
CA SER A 331 -3.73 -23.06 21.43
C SER A 331 -5.23 -23.37 21.48
N LYS A 332 -6.11 -22.37 21.33
CA LYS A 332 -7.57 -22.55 21.50
C LYS A 332 -8.19 -23.30 20.32
N GLU A 333 -7.95 -22.82 19.11
CA GLU A 333 -8.51 -23.38 17.88
C GLU A 333 -7.54 -23.13 16.72
N VAL A 334 -7.01 -24.21 16.14
CA VAL A 334 -6.12 -24.12 14.97
C VAL A 334 -6.66 -24.99 13.84
N LYS A 335 -7.02 -24.35 12.73
CA LYS A 335 -7.48 -24.98 11.49
C LYS A 335 -6.42 -24.82 10.42
N ILE A 336 -5.99 -25.94 9.83
CA ILE A 336 -5.01 -25.96 8.75
C ILE A 336 -5.63 -26.75 7.60
N THR A 337 -6.09 -26.03 6.57
CA THR A 337 -6.90 -26.61 5.49
C THR A 337 -6.35 -26.27 4.09
N LYS A 338 -6.33 -27.26 3.18
CA LYS A 338 -5.97 -27.05 1.76
C LYS A 338 -4.58 -26.43 1.54
N ASN A 339 -3.63 -26.70 2.43
CA ASN A 339 -2.29 -26.14 2.35
C ASN A 339 -1.30 -27.11 1.70
N LYS A 340 -0.20 -26.56 1.17
CA LYS A 340 0.91 -27.33 0.63
C LYS A 340 2.16 -27.12 1.47
N PHE A 341 2.80 -28.20 1.89
CA PHE A 341 4.05 -28.20 2.64
C PHE A 341 5.12 -28.95 1.86
N SER A 342 6.33 -28.40 1.79
CA SER A 342 7.44 -29.12 1.16
C SER A 342 8.82 -28.67 1.66
N LYS A 343 9.75 -29.63 1.76
CA LYS A 343 11.18 -29.35 2.02
C LYS A 343 11.48 -28.53 3.29
N ASN A 344 10.60 -28.56 4.30
CA ASN A 344 10.93 -28.01 5.62
C ASN A 344 11.93 -28.97 6.30
N LYS A 345 12.92 -28.45 7.03
CA LYS A 345 14.02 -29.29 7.55
C LYS A 345 13.62 -30.15 8.76
N LYS A 346 12.60 -29.75 9.52
CA LYS A 346 12.00 -30.53 10.60
C LYS A 346 10.63 -31.06 10.14
N GLU A 347 9.58 -30.89 10.93
CA GLU A 347 8.23 -31.33 10.59
C GLU A 347 7.52 -30.33 9.67
N ASN A 348 6.59 -30.79 8.84
CA ASN A 348 5.72 -29.86 8.11
C ASN A 348 4.77 -29.13 9.08
N ILE A 349 4.15 -29.88 9.99
CA ILE A 349 3.28 -29.36 11.05
C ILE A 349 3.71 -30.01 12.36
N SER A 350 4.09 -29.22 13.35
CA SER A 350 4.47 -29.69 14.69
C SER A 350 3.51 -29.12 15.72
N VAL A 351 2.86 -29.99 16.48
CA VAL A 351 1.88 -29.62 17.52
C VAL A 351 2.42 -30.10 18.87
N ASP A 352 2.45 -29.21 19.86
CA ASP A 352 2.80 -29.58 21.22
C ASP A 352 1.73 -30.49 21.86
N SER A 353 2.16 -31.34 22.78
CA SER A 353 1.35 -32.34 23.51
C SER A 353 0.11 -31.78 24.22
N LYS A 354 0.11 -30.48 24.57
CA LYS A 354 -1.01 -29.77 25.21
C LYS A 354 -1.88 -28.96 24.24
N SER A 355 -1.68 -29.13 22.94
CA SER A 355 -2.37 -28.39 21.88
C SER A 355 -3.04 -29.36 20.91
N SER A 356 -4.00 -28.86 20.14
CA SER A 356 -4.67 -29.64 19.09
C SER A 356 -4.87 -28.79 17.83
N ALA A 357 -4.95 -29.46 16.68
CA ALA A 357 -5.17 -28.81 15.40
C ALA A 357 -6.09 -29.66 14.51
N MET A 358 -7.01 -29.01 13.82
CA MET A 358 -7.85 -29.61 12.80
C MET A 358 -7.14 -29.54 11.45
N LEU A 359 -6.76 -30.70 10.91
CA LEU A 359 -6.06 -30.82 9.64
C LEU A 359 -7.00 -31.42 8.58
N SER A 360 -7.16 -30.75 7.44
CA SER A 360 -7.97 -31.30 6.34
C SER A 360 -7.42 -30.92 4.97
N SER A 361 -7.32 -31.90 4.06
CA SER A 361 -6.92 -31.68 2.66
C SER A 361 -5.55 -30.99 2.49
N ASN A 362 -4.58 -31.25 3.37
CA ASN A 362 -3.23 -30.71 3.24
C ASN A 362 -2.33 -31.68 2.46
N ASP A 363 -1.51 -31.14 1.58
CA ASP A 363 -0.49 -31.86 0.80
C ASP A 363 0.88 -31.73 1.50
N MET A 364 1.51 -32.86 1.83
CA MET A 364 2.79 -32.93 2.55
C MET A 364 3.82 -33.67 1.69
N LEU A 365 4.65 -32.90 0.97
CA LEU A 365 5.62 -33.40 -0.03
C LEU A 365 7.08 -33.40 0.45
#